data_AF-A0A1D3K5U7-F1
#
_entry.id   AF-A0A1D3K5U7-F1
#
_cell.length_a   1.000
_cell.length_b   1.000
_cell.length_c   1.000
_cell.angle_alpha   90.00
_cell.angle_beta   90.00
_cell.angle_gamma   90.00
#
_symmetry.space_group_name_H-M   'P 1'
#
loop_
_entity.id
_entity.type
_entity.pdbx_description
1 polymer ?
#
loop_
_entity_poly.entity_id
_entity_poly.type
_entity_poly.pdbx_seq_one_letter_code
_entity_poly.pdbx_strand_id
1 'polypeptide(L)'
;MAFPSVESLPIFSNGVHYDHYPFEQLEEHQRAIFTDARSSRLWLRSSILITLKSFECYLQITRQVATPRSQLKFRKMAEGFLGFLYSGKHVETTALLRSQRAKLFISVIPFLAAKYPIKKNYSFPLTIESIDKYLNVLNSLEQCPKKIEYWRGWPLQNVSGGTHFLPLWAFYRKLGAEFTRKLYSETHIFLSGRRYRAMPCLSYLGDFIEGGCRI
;
A
#
# COMPACT_ATOMS: atom_id res chain seq x y z
N MET A 1 -2.85 17.66 25.03
CA MET A 1 -1.84 16.77 24.42
C MET A 1 -1.89 16.99 22.92
N ALA A 2 -0.78 17.40 22.30
CA ALA A 2 -0.70 17.48 20.85
C ALA A 2 -0.59 16.06 20.29
N PHE A 3 -1.51 15.69 19.41
CA PHE A 3 -1.57 14.36 18.80
C PHE A 3 -0.41 14.20 17.81
N PRO A 4 0.17 12.99 17.67
CA PRO A 4 1.19 12.74 16.66
C PRO A 4 0.62 13.10 15.29
N SER A 5 1.35 13.91 14.52
CA SER A 5 0.91 14.23 13.17
C SER A 5 0.88 12.92 12.36
N VAL A 6 -0.21 12.72 11.61
CA VAL A 6 -0.37 11.60 10.66
C VAL A 6 0.83 11.50 9.69
N GLU A 7 1.56 12.61 9.53
CA GLU A 7 2.78 12.72 8.74
C GLU A 7 3.97 11.91 9.23
N SER A 8 4.01 11.54 10.52
CA SER A 8 5.07 10.72 11.12
C SER A 8 4.90 9.22 10.90
N LEU A 9 3.73 8.79 10.45
CA LEU A 9 3.42 7.38 10.25
C LEU A 9 3.95 6.85 8.90
N PRO A 10 4.35 5.57 8.86
CA PRO A 10 4.71 4.90 7.63
C PRO A 10 3.54 4.90 6.65
N ILE A 11 3.85 4.99 5.36
CA ILE A 11 2.82 5.12 4.30
C ILE A 11 1.95 3.86 4.20
N PHE A 12 2.53 2.69 4.45
CA PHE A 12 1.87 1.41 4.39
C PHE A 12 2.26 0.58 5.62
N SER A 13 1.28 -0.11 6.19
CA SER A 13 1.45 -0.96 7.37
C SER A 13 0.92 -2.37 7.10
N ASN A 14 1.17 -3.31 8.02
CA ASN A 14 0.65 -4.66 7.88
C ASN A 14 -0.73 -4.70 8.52
N GLY A 15 -1.79 -4.59 7.73
CA GLY A 15 -3.13 -4.62 8.29
C GLY A 15 -4.20 -4.97 7.28
N VAL A 16 -5.26 -5.61 7.79
CA VAL A 16 -6.48 -5.97 7.07
C VAL A 16 -7.28 -4.75 6.62
N HIS A 17 -6.99 -3.55 7.16
CA HIS A 17 -7.69 -2.32 6.79
C HIS A 17 -7.44 -1.89 5.33
N TYR A 18 -6.41 -2.44 4.67
CA TYR A 18 -6.18 -2.23 3.23
C TYR A 18 -6.96 -3.18 2.33
N ASP A 19 -7.66 -4.18 2.86
CA ASP A 19 -8.36 -5.18 2.03
C ASP A 19 -9.40 -4.52 1.12
N HIS A 20 -10.09 -3.50 1.64
CA HIS A 20 -11.11 -2.72 0.94
C HIS A 20 -10.56 -1.65 -0.02
N TYR A 21 -9.26 -1.35 0.02
CA TYR A 21 -8.67 -0.35 -0.89
C TYR A 21 -8.66 -0.93 -2.31
N PRO A 22 -9.23 -0.26 -3.32
CA PRO A 22 -9.28 -0.81 -4.68
C PRO A 22 -7.90 -0.86 -5.32
N PHE A 23 -7.76 -1.78 -6.27
CA PHE A 23 -6.66 -1.78 -7.23
C PHE A 23 -7.01 -0.82 -8.37
N GLU A 24 -6.23 0.24 -8.52
CA GLU A 24 -6.39 1.25 -9.57
C GLU A 24 -5.29 1.14 -10.63
N GLN A 25 -4.07 0.76 -10.24
CA GLN A 25 -2.90 0.68 -11.12
C GLN A 25 -2.60 -0.75 -11.59
N LEU A 26 -3.00 -1.76 -10.83
CA LEU A 26 -2.83 -3.16 -11.20
C LEU A 26 -4.05 -3.71 -11.92
N GLU A 27 -3.85 -4.12 -13.17
CA GLU A 27 -4.86 -4.84 -13.95
C GLU A 27 -5.08 -6.28 -13.44
N GLU A 28 -6.20 -6.89 -13.80
CA GLU A 28 -6.58 -8.22 -13.32
C GLU A 28 -5.53 -9.29 -13.63
N HIS A 29 -5.02 -9.32 -14.86
CA HIS A 29 -3.97 -10.26 -15.25
C HIS A 29 -2.67 -10.06 -14.45
N GLN A 30 -2.36 -8.83 -14.03
CA GLN A 30 -1.17 -8.53 -13.22
C GLN A 30 -1.36 -8.98 -11.78
N ARG A 31 -2.57 -8.84 -11.24
CA ARG A 31 -2.93 -9.37 -9.92
C ARG A 31 -2.89 -10.90 -9.92
N ALA A 32 -3.41 -11.51 -10.98
CA ALA A 32 -3.42 -12.95 -11.16
C ALA A 32 -2.01 -13.54 -11.04
N ILE A 33 -0.99 -12.92 -11.63
CA ILE A 33 0.42 -13.35 -11.53
C ILE A 33 0.89 -13.55 -10.07
N PHE A 34 0.45 -12.71 -9.14
CA PHE A 34 0.82 -12.85 -7.72
C PHE A 34 0.11 -14.04 -7.05
N THR A 35 -1.06 -14.43 -7.57
CA THR A 35 -1.92 -15.46 -7.01
C THR A 35 -1.82 -16.83 -7.73
N ASP A 36 -1.32 -16.89 -8.96
CA ASP A 36 -1.58 -18.00 -9.89
C ASP A 36 -0.75 -19.28 -9.72
N ALA A 37 0.40 -19.25 -9.04
CA ALA A 37 1.32 -20.42 -9.10
C ALA A 37 2.02 -20.79 -7.78
N ARG A 38 1.68 -20.15 -6.67
CA ARG A 38 2.31 -20.41 -5.34
C ARG A 38 1.31 -20.71 -4.21
N SER A 39 0.03 -20.82 -4.55
CA SER A 39 -1.12 -20.79 -3.65
C SER A 39 -1.43 -22.10 -2.92
N SER A 40 -0.64 -23.17 -3.07
CA SER A 40 -0.83 -24.41 -2.27
C SER A 40 -0.37 -24.28 -0.81
N ARG A 41 0.30 -23.18 -0.43
CA ARG A 41 0.73 -22.92 0.96
C ARG A 41 -0.08 -21.78 1.56
N LEU A 42 -1.12 -22.12 2.30
CA LEU A 42 -2.04 -21.18 2.97
C LEU A 42 -1.30 -20.07 3.77
N TRP A 43 -0.16 -20.39 4.37
CA TRP A 43 0.63 -19.42 5.14
C TRP A 43 1.27 -18.31 4.30
N LEU A 44 1.46 -18.51 2.99
CA LEU A 44 1.99 -17.48 2.09
C LEU A 44 0.89 -16.53 1.60
N ARG A 45 -0.39 -16.90 1.74
CA ARG A 45 -1.52 -16.11 1.22
C ARG A 45 -1.56 -14.70 1.78
N SER A 46 -1.34 -14.54 3.08
CA SER A 46 -1.27 -13.22 3.71
C SER A 46 -0.09 -12.40 3.19
N SER A 47 1.09 -13.01 3.04
CA SER A 47 2.27 -12.35 2.48
C SER A 47 2.09 -11.95 1.01
N ILE A 48 1.40 -12.78 0.21
CA ILE A 48 1.03 -12.46 -1.18
C ILE A 48 0.13 -11.23 -1.21
N LEU A 49 -0.99 -11.24 -0.47
CA LEU A 49 -1.96 -10.15 -0.47
C LEU A 49 -1.35 -8.85 0.02
N ILE A 50 -0.55 -8.89 1.09
CA ILE A 50 0.12 -7.70 1.61
C ILE A 50 1.16 -7.17 0.61
N THR A 51 1.96 -8.04 -0.02
CA THR A 51 2.89 -7.62 -1.08
C THR A 51 2.16 -7.00 -2.27
N LEU A 52 1.03 -7.58 -2.67
CA LEU A 52 0.23 -7.10 -3.78
C LEU A 52 -0.37 -5.71 -3.47
N LYS A 53 -0.94 -5.52 -2.27
CA LYS A 53 -1.46 -4.22 -1.82
C LYS A 53 -0.36 -3.18 -1.64
N SER A 54 0.80 -3.56 -1.11
CA SER A 54 1.92 -2.63 -0.98
C SER A 54 2.48 -2.23 -2.35
N PHE A 55 2.43 -3.13 -3.33
CA PHE A 55 2.79 -2.81 -4.71
C PHE A 55 1.80 -1.83 -5.35
N GLU A 56 0.50 -2.06 -5.18
CA GLU A 56 -0.54 -1.12 -5.59
C GLU A 56 -0.33 0.27 -4.96
N CYS A 57 -0.08 0.32 -3.65
CA CYS A 57 0.26 1.53 -2.93
C CYS A 57 1.45 2.26 -3.56
N TYR A 58 2.56 1.55 -3.76
CA TYR A 58 3.75 2.09 -4.39
C TYR A 58 3.46 2.69 -5.78
N LEU A 59 2.72 1.96 -6.64
CA LEU A 59 2.38 2.43 -7.97
C LEU A 59 1.52 3.70 -7.92
N GLN A 60 0.53 3.76 -7.03
CA GLN A 60 -0.32 4.94 -6.86
C GLN A 60 0.45 6.15 -6.34
N ILE A 61 1.30 6.00 -5.31
CA ILE A 61 2.05 7.13 -4.75
C ILE A 61 3.11 7.64 -5.71
N THR A 62 3.75 6.77 -6.49
CA THR A 62 4.83 7.16 -7.43
C THR A 62 4.34 7.40 -8.87
N ARG A 63 3.03 7.24 -9.11
CA ARG A 63 2.40 7.31 -10.45
C ARG A 63 3.09 6.41 -11.49
N GLN A 64 3.63 5.28 -11.04
CA GLN A 64 4.26 4.28 -11.91
C GLN A 64 3.22 3.30 -12.43
N VAL A 65 3.54 2.65 -13.56
CA VAL A 65 2.73 1.57 -14.13
C VAL A 65 3.46 0.25 -13.88
N ALA A 66 2.73 -0.80 -13.51
CA ALA A 66 3.31 -2.11 -13.19
C ALA A 66 4.09 -2.73 -14.36
N THR A 67 3.64 -2.49 -15.59
CA THR A 67 4.30 -2.96 -16.80
C THR A 67 4.45 -1.80 -17.80
N PRO A 68 5.45 -0.90 -17.64
CA PRO A 68 5.65 0.21 -18.57
C PRO A 68 6.12 -0.29 -19.94
N ARG A 69 6.01 0.50 -21.00
CA ARG A 69 6.42 0.05 -22.35
C ARG A 69 7.93 -0.26 -22.49
N SER A 70 8.75 0.44 -21.71
CA SER A 70 10.21 0.32 -21.76
C SER A 70 10.73 -0.64 -20.70
N GLN A 71 11.58 -1.58 -21.11
CA GLN A 71 12.31 -2.48 -20.21
C GLN A 71 13.16 -1.74 -19.18
N LEU A 72 13.77 -0.61 -19.54
CA LEU A 72 14.52 0.22 -18.60
C LEU A 72 13.59 0.83 -17.54
N LYS A 73 12.43 1.34 -17.95
CA LYS A 73 11.42 1.85 -17.02
C LYS A 73 10.89 0.74 -16.12
N PHE A 74 10.70 -0.48 -16.63
CA PHE A 74 10.28 -1.62 -15.83
C PHE A 74 11.32 -1.99 -14.77
N ARG A 75 12.61 -2.02 -15.14
CA ARG A 75 13.69 -2.24 -14.17
C ARG A 75 13.67 -1.18 -13.08
N LYS A 76 13.60 0.11 -13.45
CA LYS A 76 13.52 1.22 -12.47
C LYS A 76 12.29 1.10 -11.58
N MET A 77 11.13 0.71 -12.12
CA MET A 77 9.91 0.48 -11.35
C MET A 77 10.12 -0.63 -10.31
N ALA A 78 10.71 -1.76 -10.71
CA ALA A 78 11.00 -2.87 -9.82
C ALA A 78 12.05 -2.51 -8.75
N GLU A 79 13.13 -1.81 -9.13
CA GLU A 79 14.13 -1.28 -8.19
C GLU A 79 13.46 -0.32 -7.18
N GLY A 80 12.59 0.59 -7.64
CA GLY A 80 11.87 1.51 -6.77
C GLY A 80 10.92 0.81 -5.80
N PHE A 81 10.22 -0.26 -6.24
CA PHE A 81 9.35 -1.02 -5.33
C PHE A 81 10.15 -1.82 -4.29
N LEU A 82 11.31 -2.38 -4.66
CA LEU A 82 12.21 -2.98 -3.68
C LEU A 82 12.70 -1.94 -2.67
N GLY A 83 13.01 -0.73 -3.12
CA GLY A 83 13.33 0.40 -2.25
C GLY A 83 12.17 0.72 -1.31
N PHE A 84 10.94 0.72 -1.81
CA PHE A 84 9.73 0.95 -1.03
C PHE A 84 9.58 -0.07 0.11
N LEU A 85 9.77 -1.37 -0.18
CA LEU A 85 9.70 -2.44 0.83
C LEU A 85 10.79 -2.33 1.92
N TYR A 86 11.97 -1.83 1.56
CA TYR A 86 13.10 -1.68 2.49
C TYR A 86 13.11 -0.33 3.23
N SER A 87 12.29 0.64 2.81
CA SER A 87 12.23 1.94 3.46
C SER A 87 11.34 1.91 4.69
N GLY A 88 11.92 2.07 5.87
CA GLY A 88 11.17 2.17 7.14
C GLY A 88 10.21 3.37 7.20
N LYS A 89 10.44 4.40 6.39
CA LYS A 89 9.52 5.56 6.24
C LYS A 89 8.26 5.21 5.44
N HIS A 90 8.35 4.22 4.55
CA HIS A 90 7.26 3.87 3.64
C HIS A 90 6.51 2.63 4.11
N VAL A 91 7.22 1.61 4.62
CA VAL A 91 6.61 0.33 5.02
C VAL A 91 7.00 -0.04 6.44
N GLU A 92 6.00 -0.15 7.32
CA GLU A 92 6.17 -0.69 8.66
C GLU A 92 6.16 -2.22 8.64
N THR A 93 7.33 -2.84 8.81
CA THR A 93 7.39 -4.29 8.95
C THR A 93 8.74 -4.74 9.54
N THR A 94 8.84 -6.01 9.92
CA THR A 94 10.07 -6.60 10.46
C THR A 94 11.07 -6.93 9.35
N ALA A 95 12.37 -7.00 9.66
CA ALA A 95 13.39 -7.33 8.67
C ALA A 95 13.13 -8.67 7.95
N LEU A 96 12.63 -9.67 8.69
CA LEU A 96 12.24 -10.98 8.14
C LEU A 96 11.14 -10.83 7.09
N LEU A 97 10.06 -10.10 7.41
CA LEU A 97 8.94 -9.89 6.50
C LEU A 97 9.35 -9.05 5.29
N ARG A 98 10.23 -8.04 5.43
CA ARG A 98 10.79 -7.28 4.29
C ARG A 98 11.46 -8.23 3.30
N SER A 99 12.36 -9.08 3.79
CA SER A 99 13.09 -10.03 2.93
C SER A 99 12.14 -11.02 2.25
N GLN A 100 11.15 -11.55 2.97
CA GLN A 100 10.16 -12.46 2.40
C GLN A 100 9.36 -11.81 1.26
N ARG A 101 8.89 -10.58 1.45
CA ARG A 101 8.12 -9.83 0.44
C ARG A 101 8.97 -9.46 -0.76
N ALA A 102 10.22 -9.03 -0.54
CA ALA A 102 11.15 -8.74 -1.62
C ALA A 102 11.43 -9.98 -2.45
N LYS A 103 11.70 -11.13 -1.83
CA LYS A 103 11.90 -12.42 -2.54
C LYS A 103 10.65 -12.85 -3.30
N LEU A 104 9.46 -12.64 -2.72
CA LEU A 104 8.19 -12.90 -3.39
C LEU A 104 8.03 -12.01 -4.62
N PHE A 105 8.26 -10.72 -4.49
CA PHE A 105 8.19 -9.79 -5.61
C PHE A 105 9.20 -10.14 -6.71
N ILE A 106 10.47 -10.39 -6.35
CA ILE A 106 11.52 -10.78 -7.31
C ILE A 106 11.10 -12.03 -8.10
N SER A 107 10.44 -12.99 -7.44
CA SER A 107 10.00 -14.20 -8.12
C SER A 107 8.86 -14.01 -9.11
N VAL A 108 8.08 -12.93 -9.00
CA VAL A 108 6.99 -12.64 -9.96
C VAL A 108 7.46 -11.75 -11.12
N ILE A 109 8.61 -11.10 -11.01
CA ILE A 109 9.18 -10.22 -12.04
C ILE A 109 9.27 -10.89 -13.42
N PRO A 110 9.75 -12.15 -13.57
CA PRO A 110 9.83 -12.78 -14.90
C PRO A 110 8.46 -12.87 -15.60
N PHE A 111 7.39 -13.07 -14.83
CA PHE A 111 6.03 -13.16 -15.35
C PHE A 111 5.48 -11.78 -15.72
N LEU A 112 5.71 -10.76 -14.88
CA LEU A 112 5.36 -9.37 -15.21
C LEU A 112 6.14 -8.85 -16.44
N ALA A 113 7.35 -9.37 -16.65
CA ALA A 113 8.21 -9.01 -17.76
C ALA A 113 7.94 -9.80 -19.05
N ALA A 114 7.02 -10.76 -19.05
CA ALA A 114 6.81 -11.69 -20.16
C ALA A 114 6.48 -11.00 -21.50
N LYS A 115 5.92 -9.78 -21.46
CA LYS A 115 5.60 -9.00 -22.66
C LYS A 115 6.80 -8.37 -23.36
N TYR A 116 7.98 -8.32 -22.71
CA TYR A 116 9.15 -7.71 -23.34
C TYR A 116 9.85 -8.74 -24.25
N PRO A 117 10.18 -8.36 -25.50
CA PRO A 117 10.70 -9.29 -26.51
C PRO A 117 12.07 -9.87 -26.12
N ILE A 118 12.85 -9.16 -25.31
CA ILE A 118 14.16 -9.60 -24.84
C ILE A 118 14.04 -10.08 -23.40
N LYS A 119 14.11 -11.40 -23.21
CA LYS A 119 14.26 -12.04 -21.89
C LYS A 119 15.63 -11.71 -21.31
N LYS A 120 15.80 -10.50 -20.78
CA LYS A 120 16.93 -10.22 -19.90
C LYS A 120 16.72 -10.99 -18.61
N ASN A 121 17.76 -11.66 -18.14
CA ASN A 121 17.79 -12.20 -16.78
C ASN A 121 17.76 -11.01 -15.82
N TYR A 122 16.57 -10.74 -15.28
CA TYR A 122 16.39 -9.76 -14.23
C TYR A 122 17.02 -10.29 -12.95
N SER A 123 18.16 -9.72 -12.56
CA SER A 123 18.80 -10.01 -11.29
C SER A 123 18.61 -8.84 -10.33
N PHE A 124 18.05 -9.16 -9.16
CA PHE A 124 17.76 -8.22 -8.08
C PHE A 124 18.36 -8.75 -6.78
N PRO A 125 19.70 -8.64 -6.62
CA PRO A 125 20.36 -9.05 -5.39
C PRO A 125 19.83 -8.28 -4.17
N LEU A 126 19.76 -8.97 -3.03
CA LEU A 126 19.35 -8.37 -1.74
C LEU A 126 20.59 -8.16 -0.84
N THR A 127 21.67 -7.64 -1.42
CA THR A 127 22.85 -7.17 -0.67
C THR A 127 22.63 -5.75 -0.16
N ILE A 128 23.46 -5.29 0.78
CA ILE A 128 23.36 -3.94 1.35
C ILE A 128 23.50 -2.88 0.24
N GLU A 129 24.49 -3.02 -0.64
CA GLU A 129 24.76 -2.08 -1.74
C GLU A 129 23.58 -2.02 -2.73
N SER A 130 22.95 -3.17 -2.95
CA SER A 130 21.79 -3.28 -3.84
C SER A 130 20.56 -2.61 -3.23
N ILE A 131 20.35 -2.79 -1.93
CA ILE A 131 19.26 -2.13 -1.18
C ILE A 131 19.45 -0.61 -1.19
N ASP A 132 20.67 -0.11 -0.97
CA ASP A 132 20.96 1.33 -1.03
C ASP A 132 20.67 1.91 -2.41
N LYS A 133 21.02 1.18 -3.47
CA LYS A 133 20.65 1.54 -4.84
C LYS A 133 19.12 1.63 -5.00
N TYR A 134 18.38 0.66 -4.48
CA TYR A 134 16.92 0.64 -4.58
C TYR A 134 16.26 1.79 -3.82
N LEU A 135 16.78 2.13 -2.63
CA LEU A 135 16.35 3.30 -1.86
C LEU A 135 16.62 4.60 -2.62
N ASN A 136 17.78 4.73 -3.27
CA ASN A 136 18.10 5.88 -4.10
C ASN A 136 17.15 6.01 -5.31
N VAL A 137 16.79 4.90 -5.95
CA VAL A 137 15.79 4.90 -7.02
C VAL A 137 14.44 5.40 -6.47
N LEU A 138 13.95 4.86 -5.35
CA LEU A 138 12.71 5.32 -4.73
C LEU A 138 12.75 6.82 -4.41
N ASN A 139 13.82 7.30 -3.78
CA ASN A 139 13.95 8.70 -3.36
C ASN A 139 14.04 9.67 -4.55
N SER A 140 14.41 9.18 -5.74
CA SER A 140 14.45 9.98 -6.97
C SER A 140 13.07 10.14 -7.63
N LEU A 141 12.05 9.40 -7.19
CA LEU A 141 10.70 9.45 -7.75
C LEU A 141 9.88 10.54 -7.06
N GLU A 142 9.14 11.33 -7.85
CA GLU A 142 8.12 12.22 -7.32
C GLU A 142 7.01 11.39 -6.66
N GLN A 143 6.64 11.75 -5.43
CA GLN A 143 5.58 11.07 -4.69
C GLN A 143 4.36 11.98 -4.53
N CYS A 144 3.17 11.44 -4.79
CA CYS A 144 1.92 12.17 -4.73
C CYS A 144 1.44 12.30 -3.26
N PRO A 145 1.42 13.51 -2.67
CA PRO A 145 1.06 13.69 -1.26
C PRO A 145 -0.37 13.23 -0.94
N LYS A 146 -1.31 13.46 -1.87
CA LYS A 146 -2.71 13.00 -1.71
C LYS A 146 -2.80 11.48 -1.62
N LYS A 147 -2.06 10.75 -2.46
CA LYS A 147 -2.05 9.28 -2.41
C LYS A 147 -1.31 8.76 -1.18
N ILE A 148 -0.25 9.45 -0.73
CA ILE A 148 0.42 9.12 0.53
C ILE A 148 -0.57 9.21 1.71
N GLU A 149 -1.31 10.31 1.81
CA GLU A 149 -2.34 10.47 2.84
C GLU A 149 -3.39 9.36 2.77
N TYR A 150 -3.92 9.10 1.57
CA TYR A 150 -4.88 8.03 1.35
C TYR A 150 -4.38 6.67 1.87
N TRP A 151 -3.15 6.30 1.53
CA TRP A 151 -2.53 5.02 1.91
C TRP A 151 -2.04 4.96 3.35
N ARG A 152 -1.69 6.08 3.98
CA ARG A 152 -1.47 6.13 5.44
C ARG A 152 -2.75 5.77 6.22
N GLY A 153 -3.90 5.88 5.55
CA GLY A 153 -5.20 5.58 6.12
C GLY A 153 -5.59 6.60 7.18
N TRP A 154 -6.41 6.14 8.12
CA TRP A 154 -7.08 7.01 9.10
C TRP A 154 -6.94 6.46 10.52
N PRO A 155 -5.72 6.49 11.08
CA PRO A 155 -5.39 5.82 12.33
C PRO A 155 -5.81 6.61 13.56
N LEU A 156 -6.63 6.02 14.42
CA LEU A 156 -6.98 6.51 15.75
C LEU A 156 -6.24 5.73 16.83
N GLN A 157 -5.64 6.44 17.78
CA GLN A 157 -5.13 5.83 19.01
C GLN A 157 -6.23 5.81 20.07
N ASN A 158 -6.45 4.65 20.67
CA ASN A 158 -7.34 4.53 21.82
C ASN A 158 -6.61 4.89 23.13
N VAL A 159 -7.37 5.01 24.22
CA VAL A 159 -6.83 5.34 25.56
C VAL A 159 -5.80 4.35 26.10
N SER A 160 -5.79 3.12 25.58
CA SER A 160 -4.81 2.07 25.92
C SER A 160 -3.59 2.05 24.99
N GLY A 161 -3.44 3.04 24.09
CA GLY A 161 -2.32 3.14 23.14
C GLY A 161 -2.42 2.23 21.91
N GLY A 162 -3.53 1.51 21.74
CA GLY A 162 -3.79 0.69 20.55
C GLY A 162 -4.27 1.53 19.38
N THR A 163 -3.70 1.30 18.20
CA THR A 163 -4.10 1.98 16.95
C THR A 163 -5.20 1.19 16.23
N HIS A 164 -6.28 1.88 15.84
CA HIS A 164 -7.37 1.37 15.02
C HIS A 164 -7.49 2.23 13.76
N PHE A 165 -7.80 1.65 12.61
CA PHE A 165 -7.94 2.41 11.36
C PHE A 165 -9.42 2.58 11.02
N LEU A 166 -9.84 3.82 10.79
CA LEU A 166 -11.21 4.10 10.36
C LEU A 166 -11.41 3.70 8.88
N PRO A 167 -12.56 3.12 8.51
CA PRO A 167 -12.86 2.67 7.15
C PRO A 167 -13.25 3.83 6.23
N LEU A 168 -12.43 4.87 6.14
CA LEU A 168 -12.75 6.12 5.41
C LEU A 168 -12.31 6.13 3.93
N TRP A 169 -11.85 5.00 3.40
CA TRP A 169 -11.35 4.90 2.03
C TRP A 169 -12.41 5.27 0.98
N ALA A 170 -13.67 4.82 1.17
CA ALA A 170 -14.78 5.10 0.27
C ALA A 170 -15.15 6.60 0.27
N PHE A 171 -15.17 7.21 1.46
CA PHE A 171 -15.39 8.65 1.63
C PHE A 171 -14.29 9.45 0.91
N TYR A 172 -13.03 9.04 1.04
CA TYR A 172 -11.93 9.71 0.35
C TYR A 172 -12.09 9.68 -1.16
N ARG A 173 -12.47 8.52 -1.70
CA ARG A 173 -12.62 8.33 -3.15
C ARG A 173 -13.83 9.04 -3.72
N LYS A 174 -14.97 9.03 -3.02
CA LYS A 174 -16.25 9.55 -3.54
C LYS A 174 -16.51 11.02 -3.16
N LEU A 175 -16.12 11.43 -1.97
CA LEU A 175 -16.40 12.76 -1.41
C LEU A 175 -15.14 13.64 -1.29
N GLY A 176 -13.96 13.06 -1.53
CA GLY A 176 -12.70 13.77 -1.60
C GLY A 176 -11.98 13.92 -0.26
N ALA A 177 -10.74 14.40 -0.34
CA ALA A 177 -9.81 14.50 0.79
C ALA A 177 -10.30 15.47 1.87
N GLU A 178 -10.83 16.63 1.49
CA GLU A 178 -11.24 17.66 2.46
C GLU A 178 -12.41 17.19 3.32
N PHE A 179 -13.45 16.63 2.69
CA PHE A 179 -14.58 16.03 3.41
C PHE A 179 -14.10 14.94 4.36
N THR A 180 -13.23 14.05 3.87
CA THR A 180 -12.74 12.91 4.66
C THR A 180 -11.91 13.36 5.85
N ARG A 181 -11.08 14.40 5.72
CA ARG A 181 -10.35 14.99 6.85
C ARG A 181 -11.29 15.56 7.90
N LYS A 182 -12.32 16.30 7.48
CA LYS A 182 -13.34 16.85 8.40
C LYS A 182 -14.04 15.71 9.15
N LEU A 183 -14.53 14.69 8.43
CA LEU A 183 -15.16 13.51 9.03
C LEU A 183 -14.20 12.79 9.98
N TYR A 184 -12.93 12.63 9.60
CA TYR A 184 -11.90 12.03 10.44
C TYR A 184 -11.70 12.83 11.74
N SER A 185 -11.59 14.15 11.66
CA SER A 185 -11.45 15.04 12.83
C SER A 185 -12.67 14.94 13.76
N GLU A 186 -13.88 14.99 13.23
CA GLU A 186 -15.11 14.86 14.02
C GLU A 186 -15.24 13.48 14.67
N THR A 187 -14.89 12.43 13.93
CA THR A 187 -14.90 11.05 14.46
C THR A 187 -13.84 10.88 15.55
N HIS A 188 -12.67 11.50 15.39
CA HIS A 188 -11.63 11.51 16.41
C HIS A 188 -12.11 12.21 17.68
N ILE A 189 -12.75 13.39 17.58
CA ILE A 189 -13.33 14.11 18.72
C ILE A 189 -14.39 13.24 19.39
N PHE A 190 -15.27 12.62 18.61
CA PHE A 190 -16.31 11.74 19.13
C PHE A 190 -15.74 10.52 19.86
N LEU A 191 -14.70 9.88 19.34
CA LEU A 191 -14.11 8.71 19.98
C LEU A 191 -13.19 9.07 21.14
N SER A 192 -12.62 10.29 21.14
CA SER A 192 -11.82 10.79 22.26
C SER A 192 -12.65 10.86 23.54
N GLY A 193 -12.23 10.12 24.56
CA GLY A 193 -12.92 10.03 25.85
C GLY A 193 -14.03 8.97 25.94
N ARG A 194 -14.30 8.20 24.86
CA ARG A 194 -15.27 7.09 24.89
C ARG A 194 -14.56 5.74 24.83
N ARG A 195 -15.17 4.70 25.41
CA ARG A 195 -14.66 3.30 25.31
C ARG A 195 -14.97 2.63 23.96
N TYR A 196 -15.66 3.31 23.05
CA TYR A 196 -15.96 2.79 21.73
C TYR A 196 -14.68 2.67 20.89
N ARG A 197 -14.47 1.50 20.27
CA ARG A 197 -13.30 1.23 19.41
C ARG A 197 -13.52 1.71 17.96
N ALA A 198 -14.76 1.93 17.57
CA ALA A 198 -15.16 2.42 16.27
C ALA A 198 -16.51 3.13 16.39
N MET A 199 -16.79 4.06 15.48
CA MET A 199 -18.12 4.63 15.33
C MET A 199 -19.03 3.57 14.68
N PRO A 200 -20.13 3.15 15.35
CA PRO A 200 -21.08 2.21 14.74
C PRO A 200 -21.57 2.75 13.40
N CYS A 201 -21.79 1.86 12.43
CA CYS A 201 -22.32 2.16 11.10
C CYS A 201 -21.41 2.93 10.12
N LEU A 202 -20.22 3.38 10.52
CA LEU A 202 -19.31 4.10 9.62
C LEU A 202 -18.85 3.23 8.43
N SER A 203 -18.64 1.92 8.66
CA SER A 203 -18.35 0.96 7.58
C SER A 203 -19.53 0.79 6.63
N TYR A 204 -20.74 0.58 7.14
CA TYR A 204 -21.96 0.45 6.32
C TYR A 204 -22.24 1.71 5.50
N LEU A 205 -21.99 2.89 6.07
CA LEU A 205 -22.12 4.15 5.33
C LEU A 205 -21.07 4.26 4.23
N GLY A 206 -19.84 3.81 4.49
CA GLY A 206 -18.79 3.71 3.47
C GLY A 206 -19.18 2.78 2.33
N ASP A 207 -19.72 1.60 2.65
CA ASP A 207 -20.20 0.62 1.66
C ASP A 207 -21.35 1.18 0.82
N PHE A 208 -22.30 1.88 1.45
CA PHE A 208 -23.39 2.58 0.77
C PHE A 208 -22.87 3.67 -0.18
N ILE A 209 -21.90 4.48 0.25
CA ILE A 209 -21.28 5.53 -0.58
C ILE A 209 -20.54 4.93 -1.78
N GLU A 210 -19.82 3.82 -1.56
CA GLU A 210 -19.12 3.14 -2.64
C GLU A 210 -20.10 2.56 -3.67
N GLY A 211 -21.15 1.88 -3.21
CA GLY A 211 -22.17 1.25 -4.07
C GLY A 211 -23.17 2.22 -4.69
N GLY A 212 -23.39 3.39 -4.08
CA GLY A 212 -24.52 4.28 -4.36
C GLY A 212 -24.23 5.55 -5.16
N CYS A 213 -22.98 5.97 -5.34
CA CYS A 213 -22.69 7.18 -6.15
C CYS A 213 -22.30 6.84 -7.58
N ARG A 214 -23.33 6.61 -8.42
CA ARG A 214 -23.38 7.06 -9.82
C ARG A 214 -24.32 8.28 -9.84
N ILE A 215 -23.77 9.47 -9.60
CA ILE A 215 -24.45 10.74 -9.91
C ILE A 215 -23.73 11.28 -11.15
#